data_AF-A0A317IZA8-F1
#
_entry.id   AF-A0A317IZA8-F1
#
_cell.length_a   1.000
_cell.length_b   1.000
_cell.length_c   1.000
_cell.angle_alpha   90.00
_cell.angle_beta   90.00
_cell.angle_gamma   90.00
#
_symmetry.space_group_name_H-M   'P 1'
#
loop_
_entity.id
_entity.type
_entity.pdbx_description
1 polymer ?
#
loop_
_entity_poly.entity_id
_entity_poly.type
_entity_poly.pdbx_seq_one_letter_code
_entity_poly.pdbx_strand_id
1 'polypeptide(L)'
;MRAVIRACVLGVLCFFSIFQLQKSCGEVTDTQWETLLNATGNEDWNQGFDLAAKYLKELKESDDRLPRLRYIFLYTAAGKVSEGKMSYDQLSAITKDLVGKEIVLPYRQIAVAPKPGDLNFICEPKDTKGQLFVAATNKAGTTIHDFEFIKLKNVFKLEGHDAEFASIFGVIDAIKPNPNRSAAIVLRIYISNASVKLRDPT
;
A
#
# COMPACT_ATOMS: atom_id res chain seq x y z
N MET A 1 -39.84 -78.32 11.00
CA MET A 1 -39.45 -77.87 12.35
C MET A 1 -38.04 -77.28 12.24
N ARG A 2 -37.87 -76.03 12.69
CA ARG A 2 -36.62 -75.27 12.90
C ARG A 2 -35.87 -74.68 11.69
N ALA A 3 -35.98 -73.36 11.60
CA ALA A 3 -35.17 -72.42 10.84
C ALA A 3 -33.76 -72.25 11.44
N VAL A 4 -32.80 -71.83 10.61
CA VAL A 4 -31.63 -71.05 11.07
C VAL A 4 -31.34 -69.95 10.05
N ILE A 5 -31.41 -68.72 10.54
CA ILE A 5 -31.09 -67.42 9.95
C ILE A 5 -29.57 -67.19 9.99
N ARG A 6 -28.99 -66.51 8.99
CA ARG A 6 -27.77 -65.64 9.04
C ARG A 6 -27.37 -65.31 7.59
N ALA A 7 -26.99 -64.10 7.18
CA ALA A 7 -27.00 -62.76 7.75
C ALA A 7 -26.78 -61.79 6.57
N CYS A 8 -27.47 -60.66 6.56
CA CYS A 8 -27.24 -59.53 5.65
C CYS A 8 -25.83 -58.96 5.83
N VAL A 9 -25.15 -58.63 4.73
CA VAL A 9 -24.15 -57.56 4.71
C VAL A 9 -24.53 -56.61 3.58
N LEU A 10 -25.31 -55.59 3.94
CA LEU A 10 -25.65 -54.47 3.09
C LEU A 10 -24.46 -53.49 3.14
N GLY A 11 -23.69 -53.42 2.06
CA GLY A 11 -22.58 -52.48 1.92
C GLY A 11 -23.11 -51.05 1.77
N VAL A 12 -23.05 -50.26 2.84
CA VAL A 12 -23.28 -48.81 2.80
C VAL A 12 -22.04 -48.16 2.18
N LEU A 13 -22.11 -47.84 0.89
CA LEU A 13 -21.17 -46.94 0.24
C LEU A 13 -21.43 -45.52 0.77
N CYS A 14 -20.71 -45.13 1.82
CA CYS A 14 -20.60 -43.73 2.23
C CYS A 14 -19.91 -42.95 1.09
N PHE A 15 -20.72 -42.30 0.25
CA PHE A 15 -20.27 -41.18 -0.56
C PHE A 15 -19.86 -40.06 0.42
N PHE A 16 -18.56 -40.03 0.76
CA PHE A 16 -17.95 -38.83 1.31
C PHE A 16 -18.00 -37.77 0.21
N SER A 17 -19.08 -37.00 0.19
CA SER A 17 -19.11 -35.68 -0.43
C SER A 17 -18.09 -34.83 0.31
N ILE A 18 -16.84 -34.89 -0.15
CA ILE A 18 -15.85 -33.84 0.12
C ILE A 18 -16.36 -32.62 -0.63
N PHE A 19 -17.31 -31.90 -0.02
CA PHE A 19 -17.48 -30.50 -0.31
C PHE A 19 -16.15 -29.85 0.08
N GLN A 20 -15.29 -29.72 -0.92
CA GLN A 20 -14.20 -28.76 -0.89
C GLN A 20 -14.85 -27.44 -0.53
N LEU A 21 -14.70 -27.03 0.73
CA LEU A 21 -14.96 -25.68 1.17
C LEU A 21 -13.95 -24.83 0.39
N GLN A 22 -14.29 -24.46 -0.84
CA GLN A 22 -13.59 -23.43 -1.58
C GLN A 22 -13.71 -22.20 -0.69
N LYS A 23 -12.64 -21.93 0.05
CA LYS A 23 -12.45 -20.68 0.76
C LYS A 23 -12.55 -19.62 -0.34
N SER A 24 -13.73 -19.02 -0.50
CA SER A 24 -13.84 -17.82 -1.30
C SER A 24 -12.81 -16.88 -0.74
N CYS A 25 -11.90 -16.42 -1.60
CA CYS A 25 -11.00 -15.34 -1.26
C CYS A 25 -11.92 -14.19 -0.87
N GLY A 26 -12.05 -13.94 0.43
CA GLY A 26 -13.00 -12.96 0.95
C GLY A 26 -12.65 -11.62 0.35
N GLU A 27 -13.61 -11.00 -0.33
CA GLU A 27 -13.48 -9.63 -0.79
C GLU A 27 -13.27 -8.73 0.44
N VAL A 28 -12.24 -7.89 0.42
CA VAL A 28 -11.98 -6.96 1.52
C VAL A 28 -13.17 -6.01 1.60
N THR A 29 -13.86 -5.99 2.74
CA THR A 29 -15.06 -5.16 2.92
C THR A 29 -14.70 -3.71 3.19
N ASP A 30 -15.67 -2.80 3.06
CA ASP A 30 -15.46 -1.38 3.37
C ASP A 30 -15.08 -1.17 4.84
N THR A 31 -15.71 -1.87 5.78
CA THR A 31 -15.35 -1.81 7.21
C THR A 31 -13.91 -2.29 7.47
N GLN A 32 -13.46 -3.33 6.75
CA GLN A 32 -12.09 -3.81 6.82
C GLN A 32 -11.12 -2.77 6.26
N TRP A 33 -11.47 -2.13 5.15
CA TRP A 33 -10.71 -1.05 4.56
C TRP A 33 -10.62 0.17 5.49
N GLU A 34 -11.73 0.60 6.08
CA GLU A 34 -11.77 1.67 7.08
C GLU A 34 -10.91 1.35 8.30
N THR A 35 -10.91 0.09 8.77
CA THR A 35 -10.04 -0.36 9.86
C THR A 35 -8.56 -0.20 9.51
N LEU A 36 -8.16 -0.56 8.29
CA LEU A 36 -6.80 -0.34 7.79
C LEU A 36 -6.45 1.15 7.74
N LEU A 37 -7.36 1.98 7.21
CA LEU A 37 -7.16 3.43 7.12
C LEU A 37 -7.03 4.06 8.50
N ASN A 38 -7.84 3.62 9.47
CA ASN A 38 -7.78 4.09 10.85
C ASN A 38 -6.48 3.66 11.55
N ALA A 39 -6.04 2.42 11.39
CA ALA A 39 -4.77 1.95 11.94
C ALA A 39 -3.58 2.75 11.38
N THR A 40 -3.55 2.92 10.05
CA THR A 40 -2.53 3.71 9.35
C THR A 40 -2.57 5.18 9.78
N GLY A 41 -3.77 5.74 9.82
CA GLY A 41 -4.01 7.12 10.23
C GLY A 41 -3.73 7.36 11.71
N ASN A 42 -3.78 6.35 12.58
CA ASN A 42 -3.42 6.44 13.99
C ASN A 42 -1.97 6.10 14.28
N GLU A 43 -1.18 5.81 13.25
CA GLU A 43 0.23 5.45 13.38
C GLU A 43 0.45 4.12 14.11
N ASP A 44 -0.56 3.23 14.12
CA ASP A 44 -0.37 1.84 14.54
C ASP A 44 0.28 1.07 13.39
N TRP A 45 1.60 1.21 13.28
CA TRP A 45 2.37 0.61 12.19
C TRP A 45 2.33 -0.91 12.22
N ASN A 46 2.15 -1.52 13.39
CA ASN A 46 2.01 -2.96 13.50
C ASN A 46 0.69 -3.42 12.88
N GLN A 47 -0.43 -2.89 13.37
CA GLN A 47 -1.74 -3.27 12.87
C GLN A 47 -1.91 -2.87 11.40
N GLY A 48 -1.51 -1.65 11.03
CA GLY A 48 -1.59 -1.16 9.66
C GLY A 48 -0.82 -2.04 8.68
N PHE A 49 0.41 -2.44 9.03
CA PHE A 49 1.21 -3.35 8.20
C PHE A 49 0.59 -4.74 8.10
N ASP A 50 0.15 -5.33 9.22
CA ASP A 50 -0.40 -6.69 9.23
C ASP A 50 -1.69 -6.76 8.41
N LEU A 51 -2.56 -5.75 8.53
CA LEU A 51 -3.76 -5.61 7.70
C LEU A 51 -3.41 -5.41 6.23
N ALA A 52 -2.48 -4.51 5.91
CA ALA A 52 -2.10 -4.25 4.53
C ALA A 52 -1.49 -5.51 3.86
N ALA A 53 -0.59 -6.20 4.57
CA ALA A 53 0.03 -7.43 4.11
C ALA A 53 -0.97 -8.57 3.91
N LYS A 54 -2.01 -8.64 4.76
CA LYS A 54 -3.12 -9.58 4.60
C LYS A 54 -3.94 -9.23 3.35
N TYR A 55 -4.39 -7.99 3.23
CA TYR A 55 -5.27 -7.57 2.14
C TYR A 55 -4.60 -7.62 0.77
N LEU A 56 -3.27 -7.45 0.69
CA LEU A 56 -2.53 -7.63 -0.57
C LEU A 56 -2.65 -9.05 -1.13
N LYS A 57 -2.93 -10.04 -0.28
CA LYS A 57 -3.13 -11.45 -0.67
C LYS A 57 -4.60 -11.78 -0.95
N GLU A 58 -5.53 -10.99 -0.41
CA GLU A 58 -6.97 -11.24 -0.47
C GLU A 58 -7.65 -10.48 -1.61
N LEU A 59 -7.15 -9.28 -1.96
CA LEU A 59 -7.65 -8.51 -3.08
C LEU A 59 -7.29 -9.15 -4.42
N LYS A 60 -8.24 -9.08 -5.36
CA LYS A 60 -8.01 -9.45 -6.76
C LYS A 60 -7.18 -8.37 -7.44
N GLU A 61 -6.39 -8.74 -8.45
CA GLU A 61 -5.61 -7.76 -9.24
C GLU A 61 -6.50 -6.71 -9.96
N SER A 62 -7.78 -7.02 -10.19
CA SER A 62 -8.75 -6.10 -10.78
C SER A 62 -9.41 -5.13 -9.78
N ASP A 63 -9.13 -5.26 -8.48
CA ASP A 63 -9.70 -4.37 -7.46
C ASP A 63 -9.01 -3.00 -7.51
N ASP A 64 -9.81 -1.94 -7.59
CA ASP A 64 -9.34 -0.56 -7.75
C ASP A 64 -8.64 0.00 -6.51
N ARG A 65 -8.82 -0.63 -5.34
CA ARG A 65 -8.14 -0.27 -4.09
C ARG A 65 -6.72 -0.81 -4.05
N LEU A 66 -6.38 -1.83 -4.84
CA LEU A 66 -5.11 -2.54 -4.77
C LEU A 66 -3.89 -1.61 -4.97
N PRO A 67 -3.86 -0.67 -5.93
CA PRO A 67 -2.71 0.23 -6.07
C PRO A 67 -2.53 1.16 -4.87
N ARG A 68 -3.62 1.57 -4.20
CA ARG A 68 -3.53 2.35 -2.95
C ARG A 68 -3.09 1.49 -1.77
N LEU A 69 -3.52 0.23 -1.73
CA LEU A 69 -3.10 -0.72 -0.71
C LEU A 69 -1.59 -0.97 -0.76
N ARG A 70 -0.99 -1.03 -1.96
CA ARG A 70 0.46 -1.14 -2.13
C ARG A 70 1.21 0.04 -1.50
N TYR A 71 0.69 1.26 -1.64
CA TYR A 71 1.25 2.42 -0.96
C TYR A 71 1.14 2.29 0.57
N ILE A 72 -0.05 1.94 1.09
CA ILE A 72 -0.27 1.78 2.54
C ILE A 72 0.68 0.72 3.12
N PHE A 73 0.89 -0.38 2.41
CA PHE A 73 1.84 -1.42 2.80
C PHE A 73 3.28 -0.88 2.90
N LEU A 74 3.75 -0.13 1.89
CA LEU A 74 5.09 0.48 1.90
C LEU A 74 5.25 1.46 3.06
N TYR A 75 4.26 2.34 3.24
CA TYR A 75 4.25 3.38 4.25
C TYR A 75 4.25 2.79 5.68
N THR A 76 3.39 1.81 5.96
CA THR A 76 3.33 1.14 7.27
C THR A 76 4.55 0.26 7.54
N ALA A 77 5.12 -0.39 6.50
CA ALA A 77 6.39 -1.11 6.64
C ALA A 77 7.53 -0.16 7.01
N ALA A 78 7.61 1.03 6.39
CA ALA A 78 8.56 2.05 6.77
C ALA A 78 8.34 2.57 8.21
N GLY A 79 7.08 2.69 8.64
CA GLY A 79 6.72 2.92 10.04
C GLY A 79 7.31 1.89 10.99
N LYS A 80 7.15 0.59 10.71
CA LYS A 80 7.74 -0.49 11.53
C LYS A 80 9.26 -0.42 11.58
N VAL A 81 9.92 -0.08 10.48
CA VAL A 81 11.38 0.09 10.46
C VAL A 81 11.80 1.27 11.34
N SER A 82 11.08 2.39 11.29
CA SER A 82 11.37 3.56 12.13
C SER A 82 11.26 3.28 13.63
N GLU A 83 10.41 2.33 14.02
CA GLU A 83 10.27 1.87 15.42
C GLU A 83 11.19 0.70 15.79
N GLY A 84 12.08 0.26 14.88
CA GLY A 84 12.95 -0.89 15.11
C GLY A 84 12.23 -2.24 15.15
N LYS A 85 10.97 -2.31 14.71
CA LYS A 85 10.14 -3.52 14.66
C LYS A 85 10.29 -4.31 13.36
N MET A 86 11.05 -3.79 12.40
CA MET A 86 11.41 -4.43 11.14
C MET A 86 12.80 -3.97 10.72
N SER A 87 13.64 -4.88 10.20
CA SER A 87 14.94 -4.51 9.67
C SER A 87 14.85 -4.01 8.23
N TYR A 88 15.86 -3.26 7.78
CA TYR A 88 15.97 -2.83 6.39
C TYR A 88 16.07 -3.98 5.38
N ASP A 89 16.67 -5.10 5.78
CA ASP A 89 16.80 -6.27 4.92
C ASP A 89 15.45 -6.99 4.79
N GLN A 90 14.67 -7.05 5.88
CA GLN A 90 13.29 -7.52 5.85
C GLN A 90 12.43 -6.61 4.95
N LEU A 91 12.52 -5.29 5.13
CA LEU A 91 11.83 -4.31 4.27
C LEU A 91 12.17 -4.53 2.79
N SER A 92 13.45 -4.66 2.46
CA SER A 92 13.89 -4.87 1.07
C SER A 92 13.35 -6.19 0.51
N ALA A 93 13.33 -7.25 1.31
CA ALA A 93 12.84 -8.55 0.88
C ALA A 93 11.34 -8.57 0.58
N ILE A 94 10.53 -7.90 1.41
CA ILE A 94 9.05 -7.92 1.26
C ILE A 94 8.53 -6.93 0.22
N THR A 95 9.33 -5.94 -0.18
CA THR A 95 8.91 -4.87 -1.11
C THR A 95 9.35 -5.09 -2.55
N LYS A 96 10.29 -6.01 -2.80
CA LYS A 96 10.84 -6.26 -4.14
C LYS A 96 9.77 -6.62 -5.19
N ASP A 97 8.74 -7.36 -4.79
CA ASP A 97 7.70 -7.88 -5.69
C ASP A 97 6.67 -6.79 -6.08
N LEU A 98 6.79 -5.59 -5.50
CA LEU A 98 5.97 -4.43 -5.86
C LEU A 98 6.56 -3.63 -7.03
N VAL A 99 7.82 -3.86 -7.39
CA VAL A 99 8.44 -3.19 -8.55
C VAL A 99 7.71 -3.60 -9.83
N GLY A 100 7.41 -2.62 -10.68
CA GLY A 100 6.61 -2.78 -11.89
C GLY A 100 5.10 -2.79 -11.68
N LYS A 101 4.62 -2.66 -10.43
CA LYS A 101 3.18 -2.57 -10.12
C LYS A 101 2.70 -1.13 -10.08
N GLU A 102 1.41 -0.96 -10.37
CA GLU A 102 0.74 0.33 -10.21
C GLU A 102 0.60 0.72 -8.75
N ILE A 103 0.70 2.02 -8.47
CA ILE A 103 0.56 2.62 -7.15
C ILE A 103 -0.30 3.89 -7.20
N VAL A 104 -1.06 4.12 -6.13
CA VAL A 104 -1.81 5.36 -5.89
C VAL A 104 -1.33 5.98 -4.57
N LEU A 105 -0.81 7.19 -4.65
CA LEU A 105 -0.40 7.98 -3.48
C LEU A 105 -1.63 8.66 -2.84
N PRO A 106 -1.64 8.89 -1.52
CA PRO A 106 -2.76 9.57 -0.88
C PRO A 106 -2.89 11.00 -1.41
N TYR A 107 -4.10 11.55 -1.31
CA TYR A 107 -4.29 12.96 -1.62
C TYR A 107 -3.46 13.82 -0.68
N ARG A 108 -2.70 14.74 -1.25
CA ARG A 108 -1.88 15.72 -0.54
C ARG A 108 -2.07 17.09 -1.17
N GLN A 109 -1.82 18.12 -0.38
CA GLN A 109 -1.87 19.48 -0.86
C GLN A 109 -0.68 19.75 -1.80
N ILE A 110 -0.91 20.52 -2.87
CA ILE A 110 0.12 21.03 -3.77
C ILE A 110 0.74 22.29 -3.15
N ALA A 111 2.08 22.38 -3.21
CA ALA A 111 2.85 23.57 -2.85
C ALA A 111 3.69 24.03 -4.04
N VAL A 112 3.33 25.16 -4.65
CA VAL A 112 4.03 25.72 -5.84
C VAL A 112 5.39 26.32 -5.48
N ALA A 113 5.52 26.88 -4.28
CA ALA A 113 6.75 27.48 -3.77
C ALA A 113 7.09 26.88 -2.40
N PRO A 114 7.48 25.59 -2.33
CA PRO A 114 7.72 24.92 -1.06
C PRO A 114 8.88 25.59 -0.31
N LYS A 115 8.69 25.80 0.98
CA LYS A 115 9.73 26.28 1.90
C LYS A 115 10.57 25.10 2.40
N PRO A 116 11.83 25.34 2.80
CA PRO A 116 12.60 24.32 3.51
C PRO A 116 11.82 23.83 4.74
N GLY A 117 11.58 22.52 4.80
CA GLY A 117 10.80 21.91 5.89
C GLY A 117 9.32 21.67 5.58
N ASP A 118 8.82 22.02 4.39
CA ASP A 118 7.49 21.61 3.97
C ASP A 118 7.47 20.08 3.73
N LEU A 119 6.66 19.37 4.52
CA LEU A 119 6.53 17.90 4.52
C LEU A 119 5.09 17.53 4.17
N ASN A 120 4.89 16.37 3.54
CA ASN A 120 3.59 15.90 3.06
C ASN A 120 2.89 16.78 2.01
N PHE A 121 3.66 17.56 1.24
CA PHE A 121 3.17 18.31 0.08
C PHE A 121 3.66 17.70 -1.22
N ILE A 122 2.86 17.85 -2.28
CA ILE A 122 3.31 17.62 -3.66
C ILE A 122 3.96 18.91 -4.14
N CYS A 123 5.24 18.84 -4.52
CA CYS A 123 5.97 19.97 -5.05
C CYS A 123 6.91 19.58 -6.19
N GLU A 124 7.39 20.57 -6.93
CA GLU A 124 8.53 20.39 -7.84
C GLU A 124 9.83 20.65 -7.07
N PRO A 125 10.82 19.74 -7.12
CA PRO A 125 12.12 20.02 -6.52
C PRO A 125 12.81 21.16 -7.27
N LYS A 126 13.55 21.96 -6.51
CA LYS A 126 14.44 22.98 -7.08
C LYS A 126 15.41 22.28 -8.05
N ASP A 127 15.42 22.72 -9.30
CA ASP A 127 16.31 22.27 -10.39
C ASP A 127 15.92 20.98 -11.15
N THR A 128 14.75 20.38 -10.92
CA THR A 128 14.25 19.24 -11.73
C THR A 128 12.85 19.47 -12.29
N LYS A 129 12.79 20.13 -13.46
CA LYS A 129 11.54 20.34 -14.20
C LYS A 129 10.89 19.02 -14.62
N GLY A 130 9.56 18.93 -14.49
CA GLY A 130 8.78 17.76 -14.92
C GLY A 130 8.87 16.57 -13.97
N GLN A 131 9.38 16.77 -12.76
CA GLN A 131 9.36 15.78 -11.68
C GLN A 131 8.62 16.38 -10.48
N LEU A 132 7.78 15.55 -9.86
CA LEU A 132 7.17 15.88 -8.57
C LEU A 132 7.90 15.14 -7.46
N PHE A 133 7.79 15.67 -6.26
CA PHE A 133 8.41 15.12 -5.07
C PHE A 133 7.50 15.26 -3.87
N VAL A 134 7.60 14.28 -2.97
CA VAL A 134 6.97 14.31 -1.65
C VAL A 134 7.96 13.76 -0.63
N ALA A 135 8.07 14.44 0.51
CA ALA A 135 8.62 13.87 1.72
C ALA A 135 7.46 13.43 2.62
N ALA A 136 7.13 12.14 2.62
CA ALA A 136 6.01 11.59 3.38
C ALA A 136 6.45 11.25 4.80
N THR A 137 5.75 11.80 5.80
CA THR A 137 6.15 11.71 7.20
C THR A 137 5.03 11.23 8.09
N ASN A 138 5.41 10.77 9.28
CA ASN A 138 4.47 10.71 10.41
C ASN A 138 3.83 12.08 10.69
N LYS A 139 2.75 12.08 11.48
CA LYS A 139 1.98 13.26 11.89
C LYS A 139 2.82 14.34 12.53
N ALA A 140 3.81 13.94 13.33
CA ALA A 140 4.70 14.86 14.02
C ALA A 140 5.79 15.46 13.11
N GLY A 141 5.97 14.96 11.89
CA GLY A 141 7.02 15.41 10.97
C GLY A 141 8.44 15.04 11.42
N THR A 142 8.58 14.12 12.37
CA THR A 142 9.89 13.72 12.95
C THR A 142 10.54 12.55 12.21
N THR A 143 9.74 11.77 11.49
CA THR A 143 10.20 10.63 10.70
C THR A 143 9.70 10.76 9.27
N ILE A 144 10.61 10.72 8.31
CA ILE A 144 10.31 10.58 6.89
C ILE A 144 10.24 9.09 6.58
N HIS A 145 9.01 8.57 6.42
CA HIS A 145 8.81 7.17 6.06
C HIS A 145 9.29 6.89 4.65
N ASP A 146 9.00 7.80 3.72
CA ASP A 146 9.48 7.68 2.37
C ASP A 146 9.63 9.04 1.67
N PHE A 147 10.64 9.09 0.80
CA PHE A 147 10.73 10.09 -0.25
C PHE A 147 10.14 9.51 -1.53
N GLU A 148 9.16 10.22 -2.10
CA GLU A 148 8.50 9.85 -3.35
C GLU A 148 9.10 10.70 -4.48
N PHE A 149 9.81 10.05 -5.41
CA PHE A 149 10.37 10.68 -6.61
C PHE A 149 9.48 10.32 -7.80
N ILE A 150 8.76 11.31 -8.34
CA ILE A 150 7.70 11.08 -9.30
C ILE A 150 8.08 11.67 -10.67
N LYS A 151 8.18 10.80 -11.67
CA LYS A 151 8.36 11.18 -13.07
C LYS A 151 7.01 11.10 -13.79
N LEU A 152 6.51 12.26 -14.20
CA LEU A 152 5.24 12.36 -14.89
C LEU A 152 5.33 11.82 -16.33
N LYS A 153 4.25 11.17 -16.80
CA LYS A 153 4.08 10.75 -18.19
C LYS A 153 3.89 11.97 -19.11
N ASN A 154 3.07 12.91 -18.65
CA ASN A 154 2.76 14.16 -19.34
C ASN A 154 3.13 15.33 -18.44
N VAL A 155 3.51 16.46 -19.03
CA VAL A 155 3.79 17.68 -18.26
C VAL A 155 2.54 18.11 -17.50
N PHE A 156 2.67 18.29 -16.18
CA PHE A 156 1.68 18.92 -15.31
C PHE A 156 2.33 20.15 -14.70
N LYS A 157 1.74 21.32 -14.90
CA LYS A 157 2.23 22.58 -14.36
C LYS A 157 1.59 22.79 -12.99
N LEU A 158 2.38 22.94 -11.93
CA LEU A 158 1.82 23.21 -10.60
C LEU A 158 1.25 24.63 -10.49
N GLU A 159 1.69 25.55 -11.35
CA GLU A 159 1.23 26.94 -11.32
C GLU A 159 -0.29 27.04 -11.48
N GLY A 160 -0.95 27.73 -10.56
CA GLY A 160 -2.40 27.86 -10.52
C GLY A 160 -3.13 26.79 -9.71
N HIS A 161 -2.42 25.77 -9.22
CA HIS A 161 -2.97 24.69 -8.39
C HIS A 161 -2.48 24.75 -6.93
N ASP A 162 -1.97 25.90 -6.48
CA ASP A 162 -1.47 26.05 -5.12
C ASP A 162 -2.60 25.81 -4.10
N ALA A 163 -2.29 25.08 -3.04
CA ALA A 163 -3.24 24.64 -2.02
C ALA A 163 -4.37 23.69 -2.46
N GLU A 164 -4.46 23.33 -3.75
CA GLU A 164 -5.34 22.26 -4.19
C GLU A 164 -4.84 20.90 -3.70
N PHE A 165 -5.76 19.96 -3.50
CA PHE A 165 -5.41 18.58 -3.15
C PHE A 165 -5.32 17.75 -4.41
N ALA A 166 -4.26 16.97 -4.54
CA ALA A 166 -4.07 16.05 -5.64
C ALA A 166 -3.57 14.69 -5.16
N SER A 167 -3.87 13.65 -5.93
CA SER A 167 -3.34 12.30 -5.76
C SER A 167 -2.53 11.94 -7.01
N ILE A 168 -1.50 11.13 -6.83
CA ILE A 168 -0.60 10.71 -7.90
C ILE A 168 -0.78 9.21 -8.14
N PHE A 169 -0.89 8.85 -9.42
CA PHE A 169 -1.05 7.49 -9.89
C PHE A 169 0.13 7.19 -10.82
N GLY A 170 0.74 6.01 -10.72
CA GLY A 170 1.88 5.66 -11.58
C GLY A 170 2.34 4.23 -11.39
N VAL A 171 3.55 3.92 -11.87
CA VAL A 171 4.18 2.61 -11.76
C VAL A 171 5.43 2.70 -10.90
N ILE A 172 5.61 1.75 -9.99
CA ILE A 172 6.80 1.67 -9.13
C ILE A 172 8.01 1.21 -9.97
N ASP A 173 8.97 2.10 -10.21
CA ASP A 173 10.22 1.76 -10.90
C ASP A 173 11.23 1.10 -9.95
N ALA A 174 11.32 1.63 -8.74
CA ALA A 174 12.24 1.13 -7.73
C ALA A 174 11.78 1.50 -6.33
N ILE A 175 12.10 0.63 -5.39
CA ILE A 175 11.97 0.85 -3.96
C ILE A 175 13.36 0.63 -3.36
N LYS A 176 13.89 1.63 -2.66
CA LYS A 176 15.23 1.56 -2.08
C LYS A 176 15.20 2.01 -0.62
N PRO A 177 15.85 1.29 0.30
CA PRO A 177 16.24 1.87 1.58
C PRO A 177 16.97 3.19 1.40
N ASN A 178 16.79 4.13 2.32
CA ASN A 178 17.63 5.31 2.36
C ASN A 178 19.10 4.87 2.60
N PRO A 179 20.11 5.44 1.89
CA PRO A 179 21.48 4.94 1.93
C PRO A 179 22.11 4.91 3.33
N ASN A 180 21.73 5.84 4.21
CA ASN A 180 22.23 5.89 5.57
C ASN A 180 21.55 4.90 6.53
N ARG A 181 20.47 4.22 6.10
CA ARG A 181 19.64 3.31 6.92
C ARG A 181 19.23 3.92 8.29
N SER A 182 18.95 5.23 8.33
CA SER A 182 18.51 5.94 9.54
C SER A 182 17.05 5.63 9.87
N ALA A 183 16.72 5.38 11.14
CA ALA A 183 15.33 5.21 11.56
C ALA A 183 14.46 6.46 11.29
N ALA A 184 15.07 7.66 11.16
CA ALA A 184 14.37 8.90 10.87
C ALA A 184 14.06 9.13 9.38
N ILE A 185 14.74 8.41 8.47
CA ILE A 185 14.56 8.53 7.01
C ILE A 185 14.69 7.16 6.39
N VAL A 186 13.57 6.53 6.05
CA VAL A 186 13.53 5.08 5.85
C VAL A 186 13.62 4.67 4.38
N LEU A 187 12.73 5.15 3.52
CA LEU A 187 12.58 4.63 2.16
C LEU A 187 12.71 5.73 1.10
N ARG A 188 13.02 5.31 -0.13
CA ARG A 188 12.88 6.09 -1.36
C ARG A 188 12.08 5.27 -2.35
N ILE A 189 10.97 5.84 -2.83
CA ILE A 189 10.10 5.25 -3.86
C ILE A 189 10.29 6.06 -5.14
N TYR A 190 10.59 5.37 -6.23
CA TYR A 190 10.70 5.98 -7.55
C TYR A 190 9.50 5.54 -8.38
N ILE A 191 8.77 6.50 -8.93
CA ILE A 191 7.50 6.30 -9.62
C ILE A 191 7.62 6.90 -11.03
N SER A 192 7.25 6.13 -12.04
CA SER A 192 7.19 6.61 -13.43
C SER A 192 5.80 6.47 -14.03
N ASN A 193 5.68 6.94 -15.28
CA ASN A 193 4.42 6.98 -16.02
C ASN A 193 3.31 7.67 -15.22
N ALA A 194 3.69 8.62 -14.37
CA ALA A 194 2.78 9.15 -13.37
C ALA A 194 1.82 10.18 -13.96
N SER A 195 0.63 10.24 -13.38
CA SER A 195 -0.40 11.24 -13.68
C SER A 195 -0.93 11.84 -12.38
N VAL A 196 -1.33 13.11 -12.45
CA VAL A 196 -1.88 13.86 -11.32
C VAL A 196 -3.41 13.87 -11.46
N LYS A 197 -4.11 13.54 -10.38
CA LYS A 197 -5.56 13.69 -10.26
C LYS A 197 -5.87 14.74 -9.19
N LEU A 198 -6.40 15.88 -9.61
CA LEU A 198 -6.94 16.88 -8.71
C LEU A 198 -8.16 16.30 -7.99
N ARG A 199 -8.34 16.68 -6.72
CA ARG A 199 -9.55 16.38 -5.97
C ARG A 199 -10.66 17.28 -6.49
N ASP A 200 -11.83 16.70 -6.78
CA ASP A 200 -13.00 17.49 -7.15
C ASP A 200 -13.35 18.45 -5.99
N PRO A 201 -13.68 19.73 -6.29
CA PRO A 201 -14.16 20.64 -5.27
C PRO A 201 -15.46 20.10 -4.67
N THR A 202 -15.45 19.87 -3.35
CA THR A 202 -16.62 19.48 -2.56
C THR A 202 -17.59 20.63 -2.38
#